data_AF-A0A5S6QH35-F1
#
_entry.id   AF-A0A5S6QH35-F1
#
_cell.length_a   1.000
_cell.length_b   1.000
_cell.length_c   1.000
_cell.angle_alpha   90.00
_cell.angle_beta   90.00
_cell.angle_gamma   90.00
#
_symmetry.space_group_name_H-M   'P 1'
#
loop_
_entity.id
_entity.type
_entity.pdbx_description
1 polymer ?
#
loop_
_entity_poly.entity_id
_entity_poly.type
_entity_poly.pdbx_seq_one_letter_code
_entity_poly.pdbx_strand_id
1 'polypeptide(L)'
;MSKLRGSRLLNEVEKCRLEGNWRRVLDLVTASSLGKGSGLESLSNFFSGEANLELYVQENRDIFAGPSERHEQPLYKAKKHLISVFDSNDVKEEIALEANLLLSKLYFFCGKYDEALTGFTKAKLGHLDVEFKDLRALRLVAEAYAIKGFCLEVMRPQKFSSKHQKMPRMEKITNSYMKSTDLTLLYLQECEKAISPRQLCLTSPVPGPSSSAAAAGAPLFYKKWSLGSSC
;
A
#
# COMPACT_ATOMS: atom_id res chain seq x y z
N MET A 1 14.38 30.30 1.26
CA MET A 1 13.13 29.55 0.98
C MET A 1 12.02 30.06 1.88
N SER A 2 10.92 30.54 1.33
CA SER A 2 9.76 31.01 2.10
C SER A 2 9.09 29.82 2.83
N LYS A 3 8.84 29.96 4.14
CA LYS A 3 8.11 28.95 4.91
C LYS A 3 6.65 28.94 4.46
N LEU A 4 6.21 27.85 3.84
CA LEU A 4 4.79 27.61 3.54
C LEU A 4 3.99 27.54 4.85
N ARG A 5 2.77 28.06 4.85
CA ARG A 5 1.88 28.08 6.03
C ARG A 5 0.44 27.76 5.64
N GLY A 6 -0.34 27.30 6.61
CA GLY A 6 -1.78 27.07 6.47
C GLY A 6 -2.12 26.11 5.34
N SER A 7 -3.16 26.43 4.57
CA SER A 7 -3.68 25.57 3.48
C SER A 7 -2.66 25.26 2.38
N ARG A 8 -1.76 26.21 2.05
CA ARG A 8 -0.72 25.98 1.02
C ARG A 8 0.25 24.89 1.42
N LEU A 9 0.62 24.84 2.69
CA LEU A 9 1.48 23.80 3.23
C LEU A 9 0.78 22.43 3.19
N LEU A 10 -0.48 22.36 3.62
CA LEU A 10 -1.25 21.12 3.61
C LEU A 10 -1.42 20.55 2.20
N ASN A 11 -1.69 21.41 1.22
CA ASN A 11 -1.80 20.99 -0.18
C ASN A 11 -0.47 20.44 -0.73
N GLU A 12 0.66 21.07 -0.37
CA GLU A 12 1.97 20.60 -0.79
C GLU A 12 2.34 19.27 -0.12
N VAL A 13 2.01 19.10 1.17
CA VAL A 13 2.18 17.82 1.86
C VAL A 13 1.34 16.73 1.18
N GLU A 14 0.06 17.00 0.89
CA GLU A 14 -0.82 16.04 0.22
C GLU A 14 -0.27 15.64 -1.15
N LYS A 15 0.17 16.62 -1.95
CA LYS A 15 0.81 16.35 -3.24
C LYS A 15 2.02 15.41 -3.09
N CYS A 16 2.90 15.68 -2.12
CA CYS A 16 4.06 14.83 -1.86
C CYS A 16 3.65 13.42 -1.41
N ARG A 17 2.56 13.26 -0.64
CA ARG A 17 2.01 11.95 -0.26
C ARG A 17 1.51 11.17 -1.48
N LEU A 18 0.81 11.83 -2.40
CA LEU A 18 0.31 11.21 -3.64
C LEU A 18 1.45 10.77 -4.57
N GLU A 19 2.53 11.54 -4.63
CA GLU A 19 3.73 11.23 -5.41
C GLU A 19 4.65 10.20 -4.72
N GLY A 20 4.36 9.83 -3.46
CA GLY A 20 5.21 8.95 -2.66
C GLY A 20 6.56 9.58 -2.27
N ASN A 21 6.66 10.91 -2.28
CA ASN A 21 7.86 11.64 -1.88
C ASN A 21 7.90 11.87 -0.37
N TRP A 22 8.05 10.78 0.38
CA TRP A 22 7.94 10.76 1.83
C TRP A 22 9.04 11.56 2.54
N ARG A 23 10.25 11.65 1.97
CA ARG A 23 11.32 12.52 2.52
C ARG A 23 10.86 13.98 2.52
N ARG A 24 10.27 14.43 1.41
CA ARG A 24 9.75 15.79 1.30
C ARG A 24 8.59 16.04 2.26
N VAL A 25 7.72 15.06 2.48
CA VAL A 25 6.67 15.13 3.51
C VAL A 25 7.28 15.41 4.89
N LEU A 26 8.31 14.65 5.30
CA LEU A 26 8.99 14.87 6.57
C LEU A 26 9.64 16.26 6.67
N ASP A 27 10.30 16.72 5.61
CA ASP A 27 10.90 18.05 5.57
C ASP A 27 9.85 19.15 5.77
N LEU A 28 8.72 19.03 5.08
CA LEU A 28 7.61 19.99 5.15
C LEU A 28 6.99 20.01 6.54
N VAL A 29 6.68 18.84 7.11
CA VAL A 29 6.05 18.72 8.43
C VAL A 29 7.00 19.23 9.52
N THR A 30 8.28 18.85 9.49
CA THR A 30 9.28 19.27 10.49
C THR A 30 9.58 20.76 10.44
N ALA A 31 9.63 21.36 9.25
CA ALA A 31 9.91 22.79 9.08
C ALA A 31 8.70 23.70 9.34
N SER A 32 7.52 23.12 9.57
CA SER A 32 6.25 23.83 9.70
C SER A 32 5.84 24.13 11.14
N SER A 33 4.80 24.95 11.26
CA SER A 33 4.08 25.15 12.51
C SER A 33 2.95 24.14 12.74
N LEU A 34 2.95 22.96 12.09
CA LEU A 34 1.92 21.93 12.32
C LEU A 34 2.11 21.17 13.64
N GLY A 35 3.26 21.33 14.29
CA GLY A 35 3.58 20.65 15.56
C GLY A 35 2.80 21.19 16.77
N LYS A 36 3.35 20.95 17.96
CA LYS A 36 2.73 21.30 19.25
C LYS A 36 2.22 22.73 19.32
N GLY A 37 0.99 22.89 19.83
CA GLY A 37 0.36 24.19 20.04
C GLY A 37 -0.28 24.82 18.80
N SER A 38 -0.32 24.10 17.66
CA SER A 38 -0.90 24.59 16.40
C SER A 38 -2.39 24.31 16.22
N GLY A 39 -2.97 23.44 17.05
CA GLY A 39 -4.28 22.85 16.83
C GLY A 39 -4.31 21.79 15.72
N LEU A 40 -3.19 21.51 15.05
CA LEU A 40 -3.06 20.54 13.96
C LEU A 40 -2.04 19.43 14.30
N GLU A 41 -1.79 19.21 15.59
CA GLU A 41 -0.79 18.25 16.07
C GLU A 41 -1.11 16.82 15.65
N SER A 42 -2.39 16.43 15.65
CA SER A 42 -2.84 15.11 15.16
C SER A 42 -2.49 14.89 13.68
N LEU A 43 -2.64 15.91 12.83
CA LEU A 43 -2.23 15.85 11.41
C LEU A 43 -0.70 15.80 11.26
N SER A 44 0.03 16.58 12.06
CA SER A 44 1.50 16.53 12.06
C SER A 44 2.01 15.13 12.43
N ASN A 45 1.42 14.54 13.45
CA ASN A 45 1.70 13.17 13.89
C ASN A 45 1.32 12.16 12.81
N PHE A 46 0.13 12.29 12.20
CA PHE A 46 -0.33 11.42 11.14
C PHE A 46 0.64 11.40 9.95
N PHE A 47 0.97 12.57 9.38
CA PHE A 47 1.89 12.67 8.25
C PHE A 47 3.30 12.18 8.59
N SER A 48 3.79 12.48 9.80
CA SER A 48 5.09 11.98 10.26
C SER A 48 5.08 10.46 10.38
N GLY A 49 4.01 9.89 10.95
CA GLY A 49 3.83 8.45 11.12
C GLY A 49 3.83 7.70 9.79
N GLU A 50 3.00 8.15 8.85
CA GLU A 50 2.91 7.57 7.49
C GLU A 50 4.24 7.66 6.75
N ALA A 51 4.87 8.84 6.71
CA ALA A 51 6.10 9.04 5.95
C ALA A 51 7.27 8.23 6.52
N ASN A 52 7.42 8.13 7.85
CA ASN A 52 8.46 7.27 8.45
C ASN A 52 8.21 5.78 8.14
N LEU A 53 6.95 5.32 8.16
CA LEU A 53 6.60 3.94 7.81
C LEU A 53 6.89 3.64 6.33
N GLU A 54 6.42 4.47 5.42
CA GLU A 54 6.57 4.24 3.99
C GLU A 54 8.03 4.37 3.53
N LEU A 55 8.83 5.27 4.12
CA LEU A 55 10.28 5.32 3.88
C LEU A 55 10.96 4.02 4.31
N TYR A 56 10.63 3.53 5.51
CA TYR A 56 11.17 2.28 5.99
C TYR A 56 10.88 1.13 5.02
N VAL A 57 9.64 1.04 4.53
CA VAL A 57 9.22 0.02 3.56
C VAL A 57 9.95 0.17 2.22
N GLN A 58 10.18 1.39 1.74
CA GLN A 58 10.90 1.64 0.48
C GLN A 58 12.40 1.29 0.58
N GLU A 59 13.03 1.58 1.72
CA GLU A 59 14.47 1.37 1.93
C GLU A 59 14.81 -0.08 2.26
N ASN A 60 13.91 -0.80 2.95
CA ASN A 60 14.16 -2.15 3.47
C ASN A 60 13.42 -3.19 2.62
N ARG A 61 13.95 -3.46 1.42
CA ARG A 61 13.37 -4.50 0.53
C ARG A 61 13.47 -5.91 1.11
N ASP A 62 14.32 -6.15 2.10
CA ASP A 62 14.39 -7.40 2.85
C ASP A 62 13.16 -7.67 3.73
N ILE A 63 12.23 -6.71 3.87
CA ILE A 63 10.86 -6.97 4.37
C ILE A 63 10.16 -8.06 3.56
N PHE A 64 10.54 -8.28 2.29
CA PHE A 64 10.04 -9.42 1.51
C PHE A 64 10.47 -10.78 2.08
N ALA A 65 11.47 -10.84 2.98
CA ALA A 65 11.77 -12.04 3.76
C ALA A 65 10.65 -12.37 4.79
N GLY A 66 9.73 -11.44 5.02
CA GLY A 66 8.51 -11.62 5.79
C GLY A 66 8.47 -10.82 7.10
N PRO A 67 7.27 -10.69 7.70
CA PRO A 67 7.06 -10.13 9.04
C PRO A 67 7.99 -10.68 10.13
N SER A 68 8.47 -9.81 11.02
CA SER A 68 9.37 -10.19 12.12
C SER A 68 9.47 -9.09 13.19
N GLU A 69 9.64 -9.48 14.45
CA GLU A 69 9.85 -8.55 15.58
C GLU A 69 11.08 -7.63 15.39
N ARG A 70 12.04 -8.02 14.52
CA ARG A 70 13.21 -7.19 14.19
C ARG A 70 12.85 -5.79 13.66
N HIS A 71 11.65 -5.66 13.09
CA HIS A 71 11.16 -4.41 12.52
C HIS A 71 10.62 -3.43 13.57
N GLU A 72 10.42 -3.86 14.84
CA GLU A 72 9.85 -3.00 15.89
C GLU A 72 10.71 -1.79 16.24
N GLN A 73 12.01 -2.00 16.44
CA GLN A 73 12.93 -0.92 16.81
C GLN A 73 13.04 0.11 15.68
N PRO A 74 13.29 -0.28 14.41
CA PRO A 74 13.28 0.67 13.29
C PRO A 74 11.95 1.43 13.12
N LEU A 75 10.81 0.77 13.35
CA LEU A 75 9.49 1.36 13.18
C LEU A 75 8.95 2.09 14.42
N TYR A 76 9.71 2.12 15.53
CA TYR A 76 9.26 2.71 16.79
C TYR A 76 8.82 4.17 16.63
N LYS A 77 9.57 4.98 15.86
CA LYS A 77 9.24 6.39 15.62
C LYS A 77 7.92 6.54 14.86
N ALA A 78 7.70 5.74 13.81
CA ALA A 78 6.46 5.74 13.05
C ALA A 78 5.27 5.35 13.95
N LYS A 79 5.43 4.27 14.73
CA LYS A 79 4.42 3.79 15.69
C LYS A 79 4.04 4.86 16.69
N LYS A 80 5.03 5.52 17.32
CA LYS A 80 4.81 6.58 18.30
C LYS A 80 3.95 7.70 17.72
N HIS A 81 4.31 8.19 16.54
CA HIS A 81 3.54 9.25 15.88
C HIS A 81 2.11 8.81 15.55
N LEU A 82 1.92 7.63 14.97
CA LEU A 82 0.58 7.15 14.61
C LEU A 82 -0.33 6.92 15.82
N ILE A 83 0.21 6.45 16.96
CA ILE A 83 -0.56 6.32 18.20
C ILE A 83 -0.96 7.70 18.72
N SER A 84 -0.06 8.68 18.70
CA SER A 84 -0.35 10.05 19.15
C SER A 84 -1.32 10.83 18.28
N VAL A 85 -1.76 10.28 17.14
CA VAL A 85 -2.91 10.83 16.41
C VAL A 85 -4.15 10.82 17.30
N PHE A 86 -4.35 9.76 18.07
CA PHE A 86 -5.55 9.53 18.88
C PHE A 86 -5.53 10.24 20.24
N ASP A 87 -4.46 10.97 20.57
CA ASP A 87 -4.40 11.79 21.79
C ASP A 87 -5.28 13.05 21.69
N SER A 88 -5.68 13.43 20.48
CA SER A 88 -6.58 14.56 20.19
C SER A 88 -8.04 14.09 20.19
N ASN A 89 -8.92 14.90 20.80
CA ASN A 89 -10.35 14.59 20.90
C ASN A 89 -11.14 14.91 19.62
N ASP A 90 -10.53 15.61 18.67
CA ASP A 90 -11.13 16.19 17.46
C ASP A 90 -10.55 15.60 16.16
N VAL A 91 -9.99 14.38 16.23
CA VAL A 91 -9.47 13.68 15.06
C VAL A 91 -10.61 13.38 14.09
N LYS A 92 -10.46 13.82 12.84
CA LYS A 92 -11.38 13.51 11.75
C LYS A 92 -11.47 12.01 11.51
N GLU A 93 -12.67 11.49 11.22
CA GLU A 93 -12.91 10.06 11.05
C GLU A 93 -12.04 9.46 9.93
N GLU A 94 -11.82 10.19 8.84
CA GLU A 94 -10.98 9.74 7.72
C GLU A 94 -9.51 9.59 8.15
N ILE A 95 -9.01 10.50 8.99
CA ILE A 95 -7.66 10.44 9.53
C ILE A 95 -7.53 9.30 10.54
N ALA A 96 -8.53 9.12 11.41
CA ALA A 96 -8.55 8.02 12.37
C ALA A 96 -8.58 6.66 11.67
N LEU A 97 -9.35 6.53 10.59
CA LEU A 97 -9.41 5.35 9.74
C LEU A 97 -8.03 5.05 9.13
N GLU A 98 -7.44 6.00 8.40
CA GLU A 98 -6.14 5.79 7.75
C GLU A 98 -5.03 5.52 8.77
N ALA A 99 -5.02 6.21 9.91
CA ALA A 99 -4.05 5.98 10.97
C ALA A 99 -4.14 4.54 11.52
N ASN A 100 -5.35 3.99 11.67
CA ASN A 100 -5.53 2.59 12.07
C ASN A 100 -5.04 1.63 10.97
N LEU A 101 -5.28 1.91 9.68
CA LEU A 101 -4.75 1.09 8.59
C LEU A 101 -3.22 1.07 8.56
N LEU A 102 -2.59 2.23 8.73
CA LEU A 102 -1.13 2.37 8.80
C LEU A 102 -0.54 1.68 10.03
N LEU A 103 -1.19 1.79 11.20
CA LEU A 103 -0.79 1.05 12.39
C LEU A 103 -0.90 -0.45 12.17
N SER A 104 -1.98 -0.93 11.54
CA SER A 104 -2.13 -2.35 11.22
C SER A 104 -1.04 -2.84 10.28
N LYS A 105 -0.69 -2.07 9.25
CA LYS A 105 0.42 -2.36 8.34
C LYS A 105 1.76 -2.41 9.08
N LEU A 106 2.00 -1.46 10.00
CA LEU A 106 3.19 -1.44 10.85
C LEU A 106 3.25 -2.70 11.74
N TYR A 107 2.17 -3.04 12.43
CA TYR A 107 2.10 -4.23 13.28
C TYR A 107 2.30 -5.52 12.49
N PHE A 108 1.75 -5.59 11.27
CA PHE A 108 2.01 -6.70 10.37
C PHE A 108 3.51 -6.86 10.10
N PHE A 109 4.25 -5.80 9.75
CA PHE A 109 5.70 -5.92 9.55
C PHE A 109 6.42 -6.38 10.81
N CYS A 110 5.97 -5.96 11.99
CA CYS A 110 6.52 -6.40 13.27
C CYS A 110 6.14 -7.84 13.68
N GLY A 111 5.36 -8.59 12.87
CA GLY A 111 4.87 -9.92 13.24
C GLY A 111 3.74 -9.91 14.28
N LYS A 112 3.19 -8.74 14.60
CA LYS A 112 2.13 -8.49 15.58
C LYS A 112 0.74 -8.62 14.95
N TYR A 113 0.40 -9.85 14.58
CA TYR A 113 -0.79 -10.12 13.77
C TYR A 113 -2.11 -9.80 14.49
N ASP A 114 -2.19 -10.02 15.81
CA ASP A 114 -3.40 -9.75 16.60
C ASP A 114 -3.68 -8.25 16.69
N GLU A 115 -2.65 -7.45 16.96
CA GLU A 115 -2.75 -5.99 16.94
C GLU A 115 -3.11 -5.47 15.54
N ALA A 116 -2.57 -6.08 14.48
CA ALA A 116 -2.92 -5.73 13.11
C ALA A 116 -4.42 -5.98 12.83
N LEU A 117 -4.97 -7.12 13.22
CA LEU A 117 -6.40 -7.43 13.07
C LEU A 117 -7.29 -6.51 13.90
N THR A 118 -6.86 -6.18 15.12
CA THR A 118 -7.55 -5.22 15.97
C THR A 118 -7.61 -3.84 15.32
N GLY A 119 -6.51 -3.38 14.72
CA GLY A 119 -6.47 -2.12 13.99
C GLY A 119 -7.40 -2.10 12.77
N PHE A 120 -7.50 -3.21 12.00
CA PHE A 120 -8.45 -3.28 10.88
C PHE A 120 -9.92 -3.23 11.33
N THR A 121 -10.20 -3.75 12.53
CA THR A 121 -11.53 -3.67 13.14
C THR A 121 -11.84 -2.22 13.54
N LYS A 122 -10.88 -1.52 14.16
CA LYS A 122 -10.99 -0.09 14.50
C LYS A 122 -11.15 0.80 13.26
N ALA A 123 -10.46 0.47 12.17
CA ALA A 123 -10.59 1.15 10.88
C ALA A 123 -11.92 0.87 10.16
N LYS A 124 -12.77 -0.01 10.70
CA LYS A 124 -14.02 -0.47 10.06
C LYS A 124 -13.80 -0.94 8.62
N LEU A 125 -12.66 -1.60 8.33
CA LEU A 125 -12.22 -1.95 6.97
C LEU A 125 -13.30 -2.68 6.15
N GLY A 126 -14.14 -3.50 6.78
CA GLY A 126 -15.23 -4.23 6.10
C GLY A 126 -16.42 -3.39 5.63
N HIS A 127 -16.50 -2.12 6.05
CA HIS A 127 -17.60 -1.20 5.77
C HIS A 127 -17.18 -0.02 4.88
N LEU A 128 -15.99 -0.09 4.27
CA LEU A 128 -15.54 0.97 3.37
C LEU A 128 -16.25 0.85 2.04
N ASP A 129 -16.93 1.93 1.64
CA ASP A 129 -17.49 2.07 0.30
C ASP A 129 -16.37 2.25 -0.73
N VAL A 130 -16.66 1.91 -2.00
CA VAL A 130 -15.66 1.82 -3.08
C VAL A 130 -15.23 3.19 -3.63
N GLU A 131 -15.72 4.29 -3.06
CA GLU A 131 -15.31 5.64 -3.46
C GLU A 131 -14.05 6.08 -2.70
N PHE A 132 -12.89 5.90 -3.34
CA PHE A 132 -11.61 6.39 -2.80
C PHE A 132 -11.31 7.79 -3.32
N LYS A 133 -10.90 8.67 -2.41
CA LYS A 133 -10.52 10.06 -2.72
C LYS A 133 -9.39 10.15 -3.74
N ASP A 134 -8.42 9.24 -3.64
CA ASP A 134 -7.22 9.24 -4.47
C ASP A 134 -6.60 7.83 -4.58
N LEU A 135 -5.63 7.68 -5.49
CA LEU A 135 -4.91 6.43 -5.73
C LEU A 135 -4.16 5.91 -4.50
N ARG A 136 -3.70 6.78 -3.60
CA ARG A 136 -2.97 6.39 -2.39
C ARG A 136 -3.92 5.74 -1.39
N ALA A 137 -5.10 6.32 -1.17
CA ALA A 137 -6.14 5.74 -0.33
C ALA A 137 -6.59 4.37 -0.86
N LEU A 138 -6.82 4.26 -2.17
CA LEU A 138 -7.15 2.99 -2.82
C LEU A 138 -6.07 1.93 -2.60
N ARG A 139 -4.79 2.28 -2.82
CA ARG A 139 -3.64 1.39 -2.59
C ARG A 139 -3.55 0.94 -1.14
N LEU A 140 -3.70 1.87 -0.19
CA LEU A 140 -3.63 1.59 1.25
C LEU A 140 -4.72 0.57 1.66
N VAL A 141 -5.93 0.70 1.14
CA VAL A 141 -7.04 -0.22 1.46
C VAL A 141 -6.83 -1.59 0.77
N ALA A 142 -6.33 -1.63 -0.45
CA ALA A 142 -5.96 -2.88 -1.12
C ALA A 142 -4.89 -3.66 -0.35
N GLU A 143 -3.85 -2.96 0.12
CA GLU A 143 -2.80 -3.53 0.98
C GLU A 143 -3.36 -4.01 2.33
N ALA A 144 -4.25 -3.23 2.96
CA ALA A 144 -4.89 -3.59 4.22
C ALA A 144 -5.67 -4.91 4.13
N TYR A 145 -6.42 -5.12 3.04
CA TYR A 145 -7.12 -6.38 2.81
C TYR A 145 -6.16 -7.56 2.57
N ALA A 146 -5.05 -7.35 1.86
CA ALA A 146 -4.03 -8.38 1.65
C ALA A 146 -3.42 -8.83 3.00
N ILE A 147 -3.03 -7.85 3.81
CA ILE A 147 -2.43 -8.05 5.13
C ILE A 147 -3.43 -8.72 6.08
N LYS A 148 -4.70 -8.29 6.07
CA LYS A 148 -5.76 -8.92 6.86
C LYS A 148 -5.93 -10.40 6.51
N GLY A 149 -5.93 -10.74 5.21
CA GLY A 149 -5.95 -12.12 4.74
C GLY A 149 -4.80 -12.93 5.33
N PHE A 150 -3.58 -12.41 5.24
CA PHE A 150 -2.38 -13.07 5.75
C PHE A 150 -2.43 -13.27 7.27
N CYS A 151 -2.78 -12.23 8.04
CA CYS A 151 -2.89 -12.33 9.49
C CYS A 151 -3.92 -13.42 9.90
N LEU A 152 -5.04 -13.51 9.17
CA LEU A 152 -6.04 -14.56 9.39
C LEU A 152 -5.55 -15.95 8.98
N GLU A 153 -4.60 -16.09 8.06
CA GLU A 153 -3.99 -17.38 7.75
C GLU A 153 -3.02 -17.83 8.84
N VAL A 154 -2.16 -16.92 9.30
CA VAL A 154 -1.10 -17.21 10.28
C VAL A 154 -1.64 -17.43 11.69
N MET A 155 -2.63 -16.65 12.13
CA MET A 155 -3.23 -16.76 13.46
C MET A 155 -4.17 -17.97 13.60
N ARG A 156 -3.88 -19.08 12.93
CA ARG A 156 -4.68 -20.30 12.97
C ARG A 156 -4.58 -20.93 14.36
N PRO A 157 -5.71 -21.09 15.11
CA PRO A 157 -5.71 -21.89 16.32
C PRO A 157 -5.22 -23.30 15.97
N GLN A 158 -4.27 -23.77 16.76
CA GLN A 158 -3.65 -25.10 16.62
C GLN A 158 -4.67 -26.25 16.73
N LYS A 159 -5.88 -26.00 17.25
CA LYS A 159 -6.93 -27.01 17.47
C LYS A 159 -8.27 -26.51 16.94
N PHE A 160 -8.68 -26.99 15.77
CA PHE A 160 -10.09 -26.92 15.36
C PHE A 160 -10.76 -28.25 15.65
N SER A 161 -11.82 -28.22 16.45
CA SER A 161 -12.56 -29.42 16.85
C SER A 161 -13.61 -29.87 15.81
N SER A 162 -14.07 -29.01 14.89
CA SER A 162 -15.10 -29.40 13.91
C SER A 162 -14.93 -28.75 12.52
N LYS A 163 -15.39 -29.45 11.47
CA LYS A 163 -15.43 -28.94 10.08
C LYS A 163 -16.26 -27.65 9.95
N HIS A 164 -17.27 -27.47 10.80
CA HIS A 164 -18.20 -26.33 10.78
C HIS A 164 -17.55 -24.98 11.12
N GLN A 165 -16.45 -24.95 11.88
CA GLN A 165 -15.73 -23.71 12.19
C GLN A 165 -14.67 -23.35 11.13
N LYS A 166 -14.28 -24.31 10.28
CA LYS A 166 -13.23 -24.11 9.26
C LYS A 166 -13.74 -23.30 8.06
N MET A 167 -14.98 -23.55 7.63
CA MET A 167 -15.54 -22.96 6.41
C MET A 167 -15.77 -21.42 6.52
N PRO A 168 -16.41 -20.88 7.58
CA PRO A 168 -16.61 -19.43 7.70
C PRO A 168 -15.30 -18.65 7.85
N ARG A 169 -14.24 -19.28 8.37
CA ARG A 169 -12.92 -18.65 8.44
C ARG A 169 -12.26 -18.59 7.07
N MET A 170 -12.26 -19.71 6.35
CA MET A 170 -11.69 -19.75 5.00
C MET A 170 -12.36 -18.71 4.12
N GLU A 171 -13.68 -18.58 4.21
CA GLU A 171 -14.45 -17.55 3.53
C GLU A 171 -13.97 -16.13 3.87
N LYS A 172 -13.70 -15.81 5.16
CA LYS A 172 -13.14 -14.51 5.54
C LYS A 172 -11.75 -14.24 4.95
N ILE A 173 -10.91 -15.26 4.88
CA ILE A 173 -9.57 -15.16 4.27
C ILE A 173 -9.71 -14.91 2.77
N THR A 174 -10.47 -15.77 2.07
CA THR A 174 -10.75 -15.65 0.64
C THR A 174 -11.36 -14.30 0.30
N ASN A 175 -12.38 -13.84 1.05
CA ASN A 175 -12.99 -12.54 0.85
C ASN A 175 -11.99 -11.39 1.04
N SER A 176 -11.05 -11.50 1.98
CA SER A 176 -10.01 -10.49 2.17
C SER A 176 -9.09 -10.42 0.95
N TYR A 177 -8.63 -11.57 0.44
CA TYR A 177 -7.80 -11.59 -0.76
C TYR A 177 -8.54 -11.15 -2.02
N MET A 178 -9.79 -11.59 -2.23
CA MET A 178 -10.59 -11.15 -3.39
C MET A 178 -10.76 -9.63 -3.39
N LYS A 179 -11.11 -9.03 -2.24
CA LYS A 179 -11.21 -7.56 -2.12
C LYS A 179 -9.88 -6.88 -2.40
N SER A 180 -8.78 -7.42 -1.88
CA SER A 180 -7.45 -6.89 -2.19
C SER A 180 -7.13 -6.94 -3.69
N THR A 181 -7.44 -8.05 -4.35
CA THR A 181 -7.26 -8.22 -5.80
C THR A 181 -8.12 -7.25 -6.61
N ASP A 182 -9.42 -7.13 -6.30
CA ASP A 182 -10.34 -6.23 -7.00
C ASP A 182 -9.86 -4.77 -6.92
N LEU A 183 -9.49 -4.33 -5.71
CA LEU A 183 -8.98 -2.97 -5.48
C LEU A 183 -7.63 -2.73 -6.14
N THR A 184 -6.75 -3.74 -6.16
CA THR A 184 -5.46 -3.66 -6.85
C THR A 184 -5.66 -3.55 -8.36
N LEU A 185 -6.60 -4.30 -8.92
CA LEU A 185 -6.93 -4.22 -10.34
C LEU A 185 -7.46 -2.84 -10.70
N LEU A 186 -8.39 -2.30 -9.89
CA LEU A 186 -8.89 -0.93 -10.05
C LEU A 186 -7.75 0.08 -9.97
N TYR A 187 -6.83 -0.07 -9.02
CA TYR A 187 -5.66 0.79 -8.87
C TYR A 187 -4.80 0.81 -10.14
N LEU A 188 -4.51 -0.36 -10.71
CA LEU A 188 -3.72 -0.47 -11.94
C LEU A 188 -4.43 0.19 -13.13
N GLN A 189 -5.74 -0.01 -13.28
CA GLN A 189 -6.54 0.63 -14.33
C GLN A 189 -6.51 2.17 -14.22
N GLU A 190 -6.63 2.72 -13.01
CA GLU A 190 -6.55 4.16 -12.78
C GLU A 190 -5.14 4.71 -13.01
N CYS A 191 -4.09 3.94 -12.67
CA CYS A 191 -2.71 4.30 -13.02
C CYS A 191 -2.50 4.38 -14.55
N GLU A 192 -3.03 3.42 -15.31
CA GLU A 192 -2.96 3.45 -16.78
C GLU A 192 -3.64 4.69 -17.35
N LYS A 193 -4.82 5.07 -16.84
CA LYS A 193 -5.53 6.30 -17.26
C LYS A 193 -4.71 7.56 -16.98
N ALA A 194 -4.02 7.62 -15.84
CA ALA A 194 -3.17 8.76 -15.49
C ALA A 194 -1.92 8.88 -16.39
N ILE A 195 -1.44 7.76 -16.93
CA ILE A 195 -0.29 7.69 -17.86
C ILE A 195 -0.74 7.91 -19.33
N SER A 196 -1.98 7.52 -19.67
CA SER A 196 -2.50 7.47 -21.03
C SER A 196 -2.69 8.80 -21.78
N PRO A 197 -2.70 10.03 -21.20
CA PRO A 197 -2.70 11.22 -22.03
C PRO A 197 -1.32 11.56 -22.62
N ARG A 198 -0.26 10.78 -22.36
CA ARG A 198 1.10 11.07 -22.87
C ARG A 198 1.63 10.18 -23.97
N GLN A 199 1.15 8.95 -24.18
CA GLN A 199 1.72 8.08 -25.21
C GLN A 199 0.72 7.06 -25.70
N LEU A 200 -0.05 7.39 -26.76
CA LEU A 200 -0.38 6.48 -27.86
C LEU A 200 -0.79 7.30 -29.09
N CYS A 201 0.16 8.06 -29.65
CA CYS A 201 0.15 8.26 -31.10
C CYS A 201 0.79 7.01 -31.74
N LEU A 202 0.08 5.89 -31.70
CA LEU A 202 0.37 4.73 -32.54
C LEU A 202 -0.64 4.75 -33.68
N THR A 203 -0.50 5.72 -34.57
CA THR A 203 -0.99 5.58 -35.95
C THR A 203 0.22 5.70 -36.87
N SER A 204 0.91 4.59 -37.07
CA SER A 204 1.70 4.43 -38.29
C SER A 204 0.72 4.06 -39.41
N PRO A 205 0.65 4.81 -40.52
CA PRO A 205 -0.11 4.37 -41.68
C PRO A 205 0.58 3.15 -42.28
N VAL A 206 -0.16 2.07 -42.48
CA VAL A 206 0.31 0.90 -43.23
C VAL A 206 0.50 1.32 -44.70
N PRO A 207 1.70 1.21 -45.30
CA PRO A 207 1.83 1.33 -46.74
C PRO A 207 1.40 0.01 -47.40
N GLY A 208 0.54 0.11 -48.41
CA GLY A 208 0.06 -1.03 -49.20
C GLY A 208 1.18 -1.75 -49.98
N PRO A 209 0.96 -2.99 -50.42
CA PRO A 209 2.01 -3.84 -50.96
C PRO A 209 2.34 -3.42 -52.40
N SER A 210 3.63 -3.16 -52.67
CA SER A 210 4.18 -3.25 -54.02
C SER A 210 4.96 -4.56 -54.14
N SER A 211 4.58 -5.33 -55.15
CA SER A 211 5.14 -6.63 -55.49
C SER A 211 6.46 -6.49 -56.23
N SER A 212 7.54 -7.13 -55.75
CA SER A 212 8.57 -7.75 -56.61
C SER A 212 9.55 -8.61 -55.80
N ALA A 213 9.39 -9.92 -55.97
CA ALA A 213 10.37 -11.01 -56.08
C ALA A 213 11.76 -10.96 -55.39
N ALA A 214 12.03 -12.10 -54.73
CA ALA A 214 13.20 -12.98 -54.89
C ALA A 214 14.13 -13.22 -53.67
N ALA A 215 14.01 -14.46 -53.18
CA ALA A 215 15.08 -15.42 -52.91
C ALA A 215 15.75 -15.50 -51.52
N ALA A 216 15.44 -16.63 -50.88
CA ALA A 216 16.35 -17.63 -50.29
C ALA A 216 17.11 -17.31 -48.98
N GLY A 217 16.86 -18.16 -47.97
CA GLY A 217 17.79 -18.38 -46.86
C GLY A 217 17.10 -18.69 -45.53
N ALA A 218 16.90 -19.97 -45.23
CA ALA A 218 16.73 -20.49 -43.87
C ALA A 218 17.84 -21.55 -43.64
N PRO A 219 18.09 -22.11 -42.43
CA PRO A 219 17.36 -21.96 -41.16
C PRO A 219 18.27 -21.91 -39.90
N LEU A 220 17.65 -22.12 -38.71
CA LEU A 220 18.18 -22.67 -37.43
C LEU A 220 18.49 -21.63 -36.33
N PHE A 221 18.18 -21.80 -35.04
CA PHE A 221 17.95 -22.99 -34.19
C PHE A 221 17.02 -22.62 -33.01
N TYR A 222 16.06 -23.50 -32.68
CA TYR A 222 15.36 -23.54 -31.39
C TYR A 222 16.28 -24.17 -30.33
N LYS A 223 16.41 -23.57 -29.14
CA LYS A 223 16.99 -24.23 -27.96
C LYS A 223 15.90 -24.76 -27.02
N LYS A 224 15.97 -26.08 -26.83
CA LYS A 224 15.14 -26.97 -26.02
C LYS A 224 15.60 -26.91 -24.55
N TRP A 225 14.66 -26.79 -23.61
CA TRP A 225 14.91 -27.03 -22.18
C TRP A 225 15.06 -28.54 -21.93
N SER A 226 16.14 -28.94 -21.28
CA SER A 226 16.41 -30.31 -20.85
C SER A 226 15.97 -30.48 -19.40
N LEU A 227 15.00 -31.37 -19.16
CA LEU A 227 14.72 -31.93 -17.84
C LEU A 227 15.80 -32.96 -17.52
N GLY A 228 16.52 -32.75 -16.43
CA GLY A 228 17.47 -33.71 -15.86
C GLY A 228 16.75 -34.68 -14.93
N SER A 229 16.98 -35.98 -15.10
CA SER A 229 16.73 -37.03 -14.13
C SER A 229 17.80 -38.10 -14.31
N SER A 230 18.47 -38.45 -13.20
CA SER A 230 19.25 -39.67 -12.89
C SER A 230 20.26 -39.25 -11.79
N CYS A 231 20.41 -39.94 -10.66
CA CYS A 231 20.17 -41.35 -10.34
C CYS A 231 19.34 -41.54 -9.07
#